data_AF-A0A0F9ZJU5-F1
#
_entry.id   AF-A0A0F9ZJU5-F1
#
_cell.length_a   1.000
_cell.length_b   1.000
_cell.length_c   1.000
_cell.angle_alpha   90.00
_cell.angle_beta   90.00
_cell.angle_gamma   90.00
#
_symmetry.space_group_name_H-M   'P 1'
#
loop_
_entity.id
_entity.type
_entity.pdbx_description
1 polymer ?
#
loop_
_entity_poly.entity_id
_entity_poly.type
_entity_poly.pdbx_seq_one_letter_code
_entity_poly.pdbx_strand_id
1 'polypeptide(L)'
;MFLYLVVLFLSTLLLTGCTKKEEVVEEENPDSVVKEDSGEEEKVVIEKEDLGYVSNPEDFKNEKQVFGQSNEFEYTVESIKDGSQSGYHDFEFVISSTEEGATTPFFTVEPVLTKGVVRVTIKNVVGDNSDITHTKGIVVEKGAITGISRIVTSLENTRIYEIGVLASNGFFVEQTQDSDGTWIFSVKVEYDSEYTKPTVDYGSTDFSSDEQSIEGMVSADGAKITTYSYSVSGGVLRFVFDVASGASNPIPSVSASYDSGNSLVVTFESLASDKVSTWGKSIALPGGVSIAVSRTGESSVYQFNGVSGAKPFKLSATQSPNQVIVEIKL
;
A
#
# COMPACT_ATOMS: atom_id res chain seq x y z
N MET A 1 25.53 50.63 33.64
CA MET A 1 25.61 49.59 32.60
C MET A 1 26.64 48.57 33.07
N PHE A 2 26.30 47.87 34.15
CA PHE A 2 26.02 46.41 34.20
C PHE A 2 27.24 45.59 33.75
N LEU A 3 28.15 45.31 34.69
CA LEU A 3 28.25 44.07 35.49
C LEU A 3 28.70 42.87 34.64
N TYR A 4 29.98 42.50 34.71
CA TYR A 4 30.54 41.55 35.69
C TYR A 4 29.91 40.16 35.58
N LEU A 5 30.71 39.13 35.28
CA LEU A 5 31.20 38.15 36.27
C LEU A 5 31.86 37.00 35.48
N VAL A 6 33.18 36.83 35.60
CA VAL A 6 33.84 35.82 36.46
C VAL A 6 34.13 34.55 35.64
N VAL A 7 35.35 34.42 35.10
CA VAL A 7 36.59 33.96 35.78
C VAL A 7 36.66 32.43 35.79
N LEU A 8 37.58 31.95 34.96
CA LEU A 8 38.55 30.86 35.15
C LEU A 8 38.01 29.51 35.64
N PHE A 9 38.15 28.46 34.82
CA PHE A 9 39.32 27.56 34.87
C PHE A 9 39.66 27.12 36.30
N LEU A 10 39.25 25.90 36.69
CA LEU A 10 40.17 24.82 37.09
C LEU A 10 39.41 23.58 37.61
N SER A 11 40.09 22.45 37.48
CA SER A 11 40.00 21.25 38.31
C SER A 11 38.87 20.25 38.06
N THR A 12 39.11 19.41 37.06
CA THR A 12 38.83 17.98 37.13
C THR A 12 39.79 17.26 38.09
N LEU A 13 39.26 16.22 38.76
CA LEU A 13 39.92 14.98 39.24
C LEU A 13 40.50 14.90 40.68
N LEU A 14 39.79 14.06 41.46
CA LEU A 14 40.25 12.88 42.24
C LEU A 14 40.62 13.01 43.74
N LEU A 15 39.86 12.19 44.52
CA LEU A 15 40.28 11.27 45.60
C LEU A 15 40.94 11.89 46.85
N THR A 16 40.67 11.56 48.12
CA THR A 16 40.19 10.39 48.91
C THR A 16 39.76 11.00 50.28
N GLY A 17 38.85 10.50 51.11
CA GLY A 17 38.69 9.15 51.70
C GLY A 17 38.40 9.33 53.21
N CYS A 18 37.49 8.51 53.77
CA CYS A 18 37.38 8.02 55.16
C CYS A 18 35.94 7.52 55.43
N THR A 19 35.68 6.20 55.39
CA THR A 19 35.46 5.26 56.53
C THR A 19 34.16 5.50 57.31
N LYS A 20 33.35 4.52 57.73
CA LYS A 20 33.23 3.06 57.55
C LYS A 20 31.87 2.68 58.16
N LYS A 21 31.29 1.57 57.70
CA LYS A 21 30.03 0.91 58.12
C LYS A 21 29.89 0.68 59.64
N GLU A 22 28.65 0.72 60.11
CA GLU A 22 28.02 -0.35 60.91
C GLU A 22 26.49 -0.40 60.62
N GLU A 23 25.91 -1.58 60.75
CA GLU A 23 24.70 -2.10 60.10
C GLU A 23 23.73 -2.63 61.21
N VAL A 24 22.46 -2.92 60.87
CA VAL A 24 21.44 -3.77 61.60
C VAL A 24 20.54 -3.00 62.62
N VAL A 25 19.20 -3.04 62.68
CA VAL A 25 18.07 -3.73 61.98
C VAL A 25 16.74 -2.99 62.28
N GLU A 26 15.78 -3.21 61.38
CA GLU A 26 14.31 -3.01 61.32
C GLU A 26 13.51 -2.76 62.62
N GLU A 27 12.46 -1.92 62.54
CA GLU A 27 11.05 -2.37 62.66
C GLU A 27 10.03 -1.26 62.29
N GLU A 28 9.12 -1.65 61.37
CA GLU A 28 7.70 -1.31 61.19
C GLU A 28 7.17 0.11 60.83
N ASN A 29 6.63 0.16 59.59
CA ASN A 29 5.62 1.07 59.00
C ASN A 29 4.21 0.81 59.61
N PRO A 30 3.10 1.57 59.36
CA PRO A 30 2.78 2.49 58.25
C PRO A 30 2.14 3.83 58.76
N ASP A 31 1.72 4.84 57.99
CA ASP A 31 1.19 4.94 56.63
C ASP A 31 1.08 6.43 56.20
N SER A 32 0.85 6.62 54.88
CA SER A 32 0.34 7.82 54.18
C SER A 32 1.32 8.92 53.72
N VAL A 33 1.82 8.78 52.48
CA VAL A 33 1.78 9.88 51.50
C VAL A 33 1.41 9.33 50.12
N VAL A 34 0.38 9.96 49.54
CA VAL A 34 -0.21 9.72 48.23
C VAL A 34 0.83 9.89 47.11
N LYS A 35 0.83 8.94 46.18
CA LYS A 35 1.63 8.93 44.94
C LYS A 35 1.08 9.97 43.96
N GLU A 36 1.97 10.81 43.43
CA GLU A 36 1.76 11.45 42.13
C GLU A 36 2.01 10.39 41.05
N ASP A 37 0.99 10.19 40.23
CA ASP A 37 0.97 9.35 39.05
C ASP A 37 1.59 10.15 37.90
N SER A 38 2.89 9.96 37.66
CA SER A 38 3.50 10.38 36.40
C SER A 38 3.26 9.28 35.37
N GLY A 39 2.22 9.45 34.56
CA GLY A 39 2.00 8.65 33.37
C GLY A 39 3.19 8.79 32.41
N GLU A 40 4.13 7.85 32.51
CA GLU A 40 5.07 7.58 31.43
C GLU A 40 4.27 6.93 30.29
N GLU A 41 4.15 7.64 29.19
CA GLU A 41 3.73 7.06 27.92
C GLU A 41 4.69 5.91 27.58
N GLU A 42 4.21 4.67 27.68
CA GLU A 42 4.88 3.51 27.09
C GLU A 42 5.05 3.78 25.60
N LYS A 43 6.26 4.19 25.20
CA LYS A 43 6.69 4.10 23.81
C LYS A 43 6.58 2.63 23.41
N VAL A 44 5.54 2.29 22.67
CA VAL A 44 5.46 1.04 21.92
C VAL A 44 6.67 1.01 20.99
N VAL A 45 7.70 0.27 21.38
CA VAL A 45 8.83 -0.02 20.50
C VAL A 45 8.30 -1.03 19.48
N ILE A 46 7.93 -0.53 18.29
CA ILE A 46 7.71 -1.39 17.13
C ILE A 46 9.09 -1.95 16.79
N GLU A 47 9.33 -3.22 17.11
CA GLU A 47 10.49 -3.94 16.60
C GLU A 47 10.40 -3.95 15.08
N LYS A 48 11.18 -3.10 14.41
CA LYS A 48 11.32 -3.15 12.95
C LYS A 48 11.95 -4.52 12.61
N GLU A 49 11.25 -5.31 11.81
CA GLU A 49 11.80 -6.57 11.28
C GLU A 49 13.11 -6.26 10.53
N ASP A 50 14.19 -6.96 10.86
CA ASP A 50 15.45 -6.83 10.12
C ASP A 50 15.27 -7.49 8.74
N LEU A 51 15.11 -6.64 7.73
CA LEU A 51 14.93 -7.06 6.33
C LEU A 51 16.26 -7.38 5.65
N GLY A 52 17.39 -7.22 6.35
CA GLY A 52 18.73 -7.41 5.79
C GLY A 52 19.10 -6.33 4.79
N TYR A 53 20.19 -6.57 4.07
CA TYR A 53 20.70 -5.67 3.03
C TYR A 53 21.10 -6.43 1.77
N VAL A 54 20.98 -5.75 0.64
CA VAL A 54 21.48 -6.22 -0.66
C VAL A 54 22.98 -5.90 -0.75
N SER A 55 23.80 -6.85 -1.21
CA SER A 55 25.25 -6.63 -1.38
C SER A 55 25.59 -5.68 -2.54
N ASN A 56 24.77 -5.68 -3.59
CA ASN A 56 24.94 -4.88 -4.80
C ASN A 56 23.69 -4.01 -5.07
N PRO A 57 23.42 -2.98 -4.25
CA PRO A 57 22.21 -2.16 -4.38
C PRO A 57 22.08 -1.48 -5.75
N GLU A 58 23.22 -1.17 -6.41
CA GLU A 58 23.25 -0.52 -7.73
C GLU A 58 22.64 -1.36 -8.87
N ASP A 59 22.50 -2.69 -8.67
CA ASP A 59 21.88 -3.59 -9.64
C ASP A 59 20.34 -3.52 -9.60
N PHE A 60 19.77 -3.07 -8.48
CA PHE A 60 18.34 -2.96 -8.27
C PHE A 60 17.84 -1.60 -8.76
N LYS A 61 17.05 -1.62 -9.84
CA LYS A 61 16.60 -0.41 -10.53
C LYS A 61 15.11 -0.47 -10.81
N ASN A 62 14.51 0.70 -10.97
CA ASN A 62 13.14 0.86 -11.46
C ASN A 62 13.14 1.09 -12.99
N GLU A 63 13.85 0.22 -13.71
CA GLU A 63 14.03 0.31 -15.15
C GLU A 63 13.65 -1.00 -15.83
N LYS A 64 13.05 -0.90 -17.02
CA LYS A 64 12.65 -2.08 -17.80
C LYS A 64 13.85 -2.95 -18.15
N GLN A 65 13.78 -4.24 -17.79
CA GLN A 65 14.76 -5.26 -18.15
C GLN A 65 14.15 -6.24 -19.17
N VAL A 66 14.92 -6.58 -20.19
CA VAL A 66 14.46 -7.39 -21.32
C VAL A 66 15.47 -8.49 -21.61
N PHE A 67 14.99 -9.72 -21.72
CA PHE A 67 15.76 -10.92 -22.04
C PHE A 67 15.16 -11.63 -23.23
N GLY A 68 16.01 -12.31 -23.99
CA GLY A 68 15.63 -12.96 -25.24
C GLY A 68 15.19 -11.96 -26.32
N GLN A 69 14.64 -12.49 -27.40
CA GLN A 69 14.05 -11.73 -28.49
C GLN A 69 12.75 -12.40 -28.91
N SER A 70 11.87 -11.64 -29.58
CA SER A 70 10.68 -12.23 -30.20
C SER A 70 11.12 -13.32 -31.17
N ASN A 71 10.55 -14.51 -31.00
CA ASN A 71 10.81 -15.67 -31.83
C ASN A 71 9.48 -16.41 -32.08
N GLU A 72 9.53 -17.59 -32.67
CA GLU A 72 8.35 -18.43 -32.94
C GLU A 72 8.31 -19.66 -32.03
N PHE A 73 9.28 -19.82 -31.13
CA PHE A 73 9.36 -21.01 -30.28
C PHE A 73 8.25 -20.99 -29.23
N GLU A 74 7.71 -22.16 -28.93
CA GLU A 74 6.70 -22.34 -27.90
C GLU A 74 7.35 -22.69 -26.55
N TYR A 75 6.85 -22.05 -25.49
CA TYR A 75 7.37 -22.21 -24.14
C TYR A 75 6.28 -22.66 -23.15
N THR A 76 6.73 -23.31 -22.09
CA THR A 76 5.92 -23.65 -20.91
C THR A 76 6.52 -23.00 -19.67
N VAL A 77 5.70 -22.30 -18.88
CA VAL A 77 6.09 -21.90 -17.53
C VAL A 77 5.91 -23.13 -16.64
N GLU A 78 7.00 -23.73 -16.18
CA GLU A 78 6.97 -24.97 -15.40
C GLU A 78 6.63 -24.71 -13.94
N SER A 79 7.25 -23.69 -13.35
CA SER A 79 6.97 -23.32 -11.98
C SER A 79 7.32 -21.85 -11.73
N ILE A 80 6.62 -21.27 -10.75
CA ILE A 80 7.02 -20.01 -10.13
C ILE A 80 7.13 -20.28 -8.63
N LYS A 81 8.29 -19.97 -8.05
CA LYS A 81 8.55 -20.12 -6.62
C LYS A 81 9.02 -18.81 -6.05
N ASP A 82 8.79 -18.62 -4.75
CA ASP A 82 9.23 -17.44 -4.03
C ASP A 82 10.19 -17.80 -2.88
N GLY A 83 11.02 -16.83 -2.49
CA GLY A 83 11.97 -17.01 -1.40
C GLY A 83 12.39 -15.69 -0.79
N SER A 84 12.31 -15.60 0.54
CA SER A 84 12.86 -14.46 1.28
C SER A 84 14.39 -14.56 1.35
N GLN A 85 15.08 -13.49 0.95
CA GLN A 85 16.53 -13.34 1.06
C GLN A 85 16.88 -12.12 1.92
N SER A 86 18.17 -11.94 2.24
CA SER A 86 18.63 -10.69 2.87
C SER A 86 18.50 -9.53 1.88
N GLY A 87 17.72 -8.51 2.24
CA GLY A 87 17.53 -7.29 1.48
C GLY A 87 16.55 -7.36 0.31
N TYR A 88 16.06 -8.56 -0.07
CA TYR A 88 15.14 -8.71 -1.19
C TYR A 88 14.28 -9.97 -1.08
N HIS A 89 13.21 -9.99 -1.87
CA HIS A 89 12.40 -11.17 -2.15
C HIS A 89 12.67 -11.66 -3.57
N ASP A 90 12.83 -12.97 -3.75
CA ASP A 90 13.09 -13.58 -5.04
C ASP A 90 11.83 -14.28 -5.57
N PHE A 91 11.50 -14.05 -6.84
CA PHE A 91 10.51 -14.81 -7.59
C PHE A 91 11.19 -15.53 -8.75
N GLU A 92 11.35 -16.84 -8.61
CA GLU A 92 12.02 -17.71 -9.58
C GLU A 92 11.02 -18.26 -10.59
N PHE A 93 11.18 -17.91 -11.86
CA PHE A 93 10.41 -18.44 -12.98
C PHE A 93 11.24 -19.51 -13.70
N VAL A 94 10.76 -20.74 -13.70
CA VAL A 94 11.33 -21.84 -14.49
C VAL A 94 10.53 -21.97 -15.77
N ILE A 95 11.18 -21.79 -16.91
CA ILE A 95 10.55 -21.80 -18.24
C ILE A 95 11.28 -22.82 -19.11
N SER A 96 10.52 -23.69 -19.77
CA SER A 96 11.05 -24.72 -20.65
C SER A 96 10.53 -24.58 -22.09
N SER A 97 11.23 -25.20 -23.03
CA SER A 97 10.72 -25.51 -24.37
C SER A 97 11.17 -26.92 -24.77
N THR A 98 10.28 -27.64 -25.45
CA THR A 98 10.59 -28.96 -26.02
C THR A 98 11.07 -28.88 -27.46
N GLU A 99 11.11 -27.68 -28.05
CA GLU A 99 11.48 -27.49 -29.45
C GLU A 99 12.99 -27.49 -29.63
N GLU A 100 13.46 -28.25 -30.64
CA GLU A 100 14.88 -28.34 -30.93
C GLU A 100 15.41 -26.97 -31.40
N GLY A 101 16.49 -26.51 -30.75
CA GLY A 101 17.10 -25.21 -31.06
C GLY A 101 16.40 -24.01 -30.43
N ALA A 102 15.44 -24.23 -29.52
CA ALA A 102 14.80 -23.16 -28.77
C ALA A 102 15.83 -22.26 -28.06
N THR A 103 15.59 -20.95 -28.12
CA THR A 103 16.45 -19.92 -27.53
C THR A 103 15.77 -19.28 -26.33
N THR A 104 16.47 -18.39 -25.60
CA THR A 104 15.91 -17.69 -24.43
C THR A 104 14.56 -17.04 -24.76
N PRO A 105 13.50 -17.29 -23.95
CA PRO A 105 12.17 -16.74 -24.19
C PRO A 105 12.20 -15.21 -24.10
N PHE A 106 11.29 -14.56 -24.82
CA PHE A 106 11.13 -13.11 -24.70
C PHE A 106 10.47 -12.78 -23.36
N PHE A 107 11.30 -12.44 -22.38
CA PHE A 107 10.94 -12.18 -20.99
C PHE A 107 11.23 -10.72 -20.64
N THR A 108 10.20 -10.00 -20.20
CA THR A 108 10.29 -8.57 -19.89
C THR A 108 9.83 -8.32 -18.45
N VAL A 109 10.59 -7.53 -17.70
CA VAL A 109 10.21 -7.04 -16.38
C VAL A 109 10.23 -5.52 -16.39
N GLU A 110 9.12 -4.89 -16.00
CA GLU A 110 9.01 -3.42 -16.00
C GLU A 110 8.15 -2.90 -14.84
N PRO A 111 8.47 -1.73 -14.26
CA PRO A 111 7.62 -1.13 -13.25
C PRO A 111 6.39 -0.50 -13.91
N VAL A 112 5.21 -0.76 -13.36
CA VAL A 112 3.96 -0.09 -13.72
C VAL A 112 3.52 0.75 -12.53
N LEU A 113 4.21 1.88 -12.34
CA LEU A 113 4.06 2.76 -11.17
C LEU A 113 2.61 3.20 -10.92
N THR A 114 1.82 3.39 -11.97
CA THR A 114 0.40 3.77 -11.86
C THR A 114 -0.49 2.72 -11.19
N LYS A 115 0.01 1.48 -11.05
CA LYS A 115 -0.67 0.35 -10.44
C LYS A 115 0.04 -0.17 -9.17
N GLY A 116 1.23 0.33 -8.84
CA GLY A 116 2.04 -0.22 -7.75
C GLY A 116 2.43 -1.68 -8.00
N VAL A 117 2.90 -2.01 -9.21
CA VAL A 117 3.34 -3.37 -9.55
C VAL A 117 4.63 -3.38 -10.34
N VAL A 118 5.44 -4.42 -10.15
CA VAL A 118 6.48 -4.87 -11.09
C VAL A 118 5.86 -5.94 -11.99
N ARG A 119 5.77 -5.66 -13.29
CA ARG A 119 5.10 -6.53 -14.26
C ARG A 119 6.10 -7.40 -14.99
N VAL A 120 5.85 -8.70 -14.99
CA VAL A 120 6.57 -9.70 -15.79
C VAL A 120 5.70 -10.07 -17.00
N THR A 121 6.24 -9.98 -18.21
CA THR A 121 5.58 -10.38 -19.46
C THR A 121 6.44 -11.41 -20.19
N ILE A 122 5.82 -12.53 -20.55
CA ILE A 122 6.45 -13.65 -21.25
C ILE A 122 5.66 -13.93 -22.52
N LYS A 123 6.33 -13.94 -23.68
CA LYS A 123 5.69 -14.25 -24.98
C LYS A 123 5.84 -15.73 -25.35
N ASN A 124 4.98 -16.16 -26.27
CA ASN A 124 4.87 -17.51 -26.82
C ASN A 124 4.72 -18.62 -25.77
N VAL A 125 4.02 -18.33 -24.68
CA VAL A 125 3.73 -19.32 -23.65
C VAL A 125 2.42 -20.05 -23.98
N VAL A 126 2.55 -21.34 -24.29
CA VAL A 126 1.43 -22.23 -24.62
C VAL A 126 1.00 -23.09 -23.42
N GLY A 127 1.89 -23.32 -22.46
CA GLY A 127 1.64 -24.05 -21.21
C GLY A 127 2.01 -23.25 -19.96
N ASP A 128 1.28 -23.46 -18.87
CA ASP A 128 1.57 -22.81 -17.58
C ASP A 128 1.16 -23.72 -16.41
N ASN A 129 2.17 -24.26 -15.74
CA ASN A 129 2.09 -25.23 -14.65
C ASN A 129 2.38 -24.59 -13.27
N SER A 130 2.50 -23.25 -13.20
CA SER A 130 2.98 -22.53 -12.00
C SER A 130 2.03 -22.49 -10.81
N ASP A 131 0.82 -23.04 -10.91
CA ASP A 131 -0.30 -22.88 -9.96
C ASP A 131 -0.78 -21.43 -9.73
N ILE A 132 -0.09 -20.42 -10.30
CA ILE A 132 -0.44 -19.01 -10.20
C ILE A 132 -1.49 -18.65 -11.26
N THR A 133 -2.58 -18.06 -10.80
CA THR A 133 -3.73 -17.63 -11.60
C THR A 133 -4.16 -16.23 -11.21
N HIS A 134 -5.24 -15.75 -11.83
CA HIS A 134 -5.86 -14.46 -11.51
C HIS A 134 -6.60 -14.42 -10.17
N THR A 135 -6.92 -15.59 -9.60
CA THR A 135 -7.61 -15.70 -8.29
C THR A 135 -6.74 -16.35 -7.22
N LYS A 136 -5.57 -16.88 -7.58
CA LYS A 136 -4.69 -17.62 -6.69
C LYS A 136 -3.25 -17.24 -7.02
N GLY A 137 -2.61 -16.48 -6.15
CA GLY A 137 -1.22 -16.07 -6.26
C GLY A 137 -0.39 -16.51 -5.05
N ILE A 138 0.83 -16.01 -4.97
CA ILE A 138 1.69 -16.11 -3.79
C ILE A 138 1.52 -14.82 -2.99
N VAL A 139 1.35 -14.93 -1.67
CA VAL A 139 1.26 -13.81 -0.74
C VAL A 139 2.58 -13.69 0.01
N VAL A 140 3.14 -12.48 0.06
CA VAL A 140 4.45 -12.19 0.67
C VAL A 140 4.31 -11.24 1.86
N GLU A 141 3.67 -10.08 1.66
CA GLU A 141 3.43 -9.03 2.68
C GLU A 141 4.67 -8.64 3.51
N LYS A 142 5.81 -8.42 2.83
CA LYS A 142 7.12 -8.15 3.46
C LYS A 142 7.90 -7.07 2.71
N GLY A 143 8.48 -6.11 3.43
CA GLY A 143 9.34 -5.05 2.85
C GLY A 143 8.69 -4.28 1.70
N ALA A 144 7.42 -3.92 1.87
CA ALA A 144 6.54 -3.31 0.86
C ALA A 144 6.14 -4.21 -0.34
N ILE A 145 6.47 -5.50 -0.35
CA ILE A 145 6.07 -6.44 -1.39
C ILE A 145 4.82 -7.20 -0.93
N THR A 146 3.74 -7.16 -1.70
CA THR A 146 2.47 -7.83 -1.32
C THR A 146 2.42 -9.29 -1.78
N GLY A 147 2.96 -9.58 -2.95
CA GLY A 147 2.94 -10.92 -3.54
C GLY A 147 2.89 -10.88 -5.07
N ILE A 148 2.61 -12.03 -5.69
CA ILE A 148 2.54 -12.17 -7.15
C ILE A 148 1.25 -12.86 -7.58
N SER A 149 0.65 -12.36 -8.66
CA SER A 149 -0.52 -12.98 -9.31
C SER A 149 -0.43 -12.92 -10.83
N ARG A 150 -1.21 -13.74 -11.53
CA ARG A 150 -1.28 -13.73 -13.01
C ARG A 150 -2.49 -12.94 -13.48
N ILE A 151 -2.32 -11.96 -14.36
CA ILE A 151 -3.46 -11.20 -14.87
C ILE A 151 -4.14 -11.88 -16.06
N VAL A 152 -5.43 -11.59 -16.24
CA VAL A 152 -6.17 -11.98 -17.46
C VAL A 152 -5.78 -11.04 -18.59
N THR A 153 -5.39 -11.60 -19.72
CA THR A 153 -4.99 -10.85 -20.93
C THR A 153 -5.67 -11.41 -22.16
N SER A 154 -5.96 -10.54 -23.13
CA SER A 154 -6.46 -10.93 -24.46
C SER A 154 -5.33 -11.19 -25.46
N LEU A 155 -4.08 -11.03 -25.05
CA LEU A 155 -2.91 -11.26 -25.91
C LEU A 155 -2.66 -12.77 -26.03
N GLU A 156 -2.72 -13.27 -27.25
CA GLU A 156 -2.46 -14.67 -27.57
C GLU A 156 -1.05 -15.08 -27.13
N ASN A 157 -0.94 -16.31 -26.63
CA ASN A 157 0.30 -16.94 -26.15
C ASN A 157 1.17 -16.02 -25.28
N THR A 158 0.55 -15.09 -24.55
CA THR A 158 1.25 -14.17 -23.66
C THR A 158 0.82 -14.47 -22.24
N ARG A 159 1.78 -14.55 -21.32
CA ARG A 159 1.52 -14.60 -19.89
C ARG A 159 2.05 -13.33 -19.25
N ILE A 160 1.23 -12.75 -18.38
CA ILE A 160 1.57 -11.54 -17.66
C ILE A 160 1.32 -11.80 -16.18
N TYR A 161 2.35 -11.54 -15.38
CA TYR A 161 2.30 -11.60 -13.93
C TYR A 161 2.57 -10.21 -13.35
N GLU A 162 1.94 -9.91 -12.23
CA GLU A 162 2.12 -8.66 -11.52
C GLU A 162 2.57 -8.98 -10.09
N ILE A 163 3.77 -8.51 -9.74
CA ILE A 163 4.29 -8.50 -8.38
C ILE A 163 3.85 -7.17 -7.75
N GLY A 164 3.03 -7.21 -6.71
CA GLY A 164 2.55 -6.01 -6.05
C GLY A 164 3.59 -5.39 -5.14
N VAL A 165 3.74 -4.08 -5.23
CA VAL A 165 4.64 -3.27 -4.41
C VAL A 165 3.92 -2.04 -3.87
N LEU A 166 4.19 -1.71 -2.62
CA LEU A 166 3.60 -0.57 -1.91
C LEU A 166 4.59 0.59 -1.82
N ALA A 167 5.83 0.44 -2.26
CA ALA A 167 6.81 1.52 -2.33
C ALA A 167 7.53 1.50 -3.69
N SER A 168 8.60 2.29 -3.82
CA SER A 168 9.41 2.36 -5.03
C SER A 168 10.51 1.28 -5.05
N ASN A 169 10.16 0.04 -4.66
CA ASN A 169 11.08 -1.09 -4.56
C ASN A 169 11.84 -1.32 -5.88
N GLY A 170 13.17 -1.23 -5.85
CA GLY A 170 14.01 -1.56 -7.00
C GLY A 170 13.92 -3.06 -7.30
N PHE A 171 14.15 -3.44 -8.57
CA PHE A 171 14.24 -4.84 -8.94
C PHE A 171 15.44 -5.13 -9.83
N PHE A 172 15.88 -6.38 -9.79
CA PHE A 172 16.95 -6.92 -10.59
C PHE A 172 16.56 -8.31 -11.09
N VAL A 173 16.92 -8.63 -12.34
CA VAL A 173 16.62 -9.94 -12.92
C VAL A 173 17.91 -10.65 -13.27
N GLU A 174 18.11 -11.83 -12.67
CA GLU A 174 19.16 -12.75 -13.09
C GLU A 174 18.58 -13.83 -13.98
N GLN A 175 19.30 -14.16 -15.05
CA GLN A 175 18.94 -15.26 -15.93
C GLN A 175 20.06 -16.30 -15.93
N THR A 176 19.69 -17.54 -15.66
CA THR A 176 20.57 -18.70 -15.83
C THR A 176 19.91 -19.71 -16.77
N GLN A 177 20.73 -20.56 -17.37
CA GLN A 177 20.26 -21.69 -18.17
C GLN A 177 20.66 -22.95 -17.41
N ASP A 178 19.67 -23.73 -17.00
CA ASP A 178 19.90 -24.93 -16.18
C ASP A 178 20.25 -26.14 -17.07
N SER A 179 19.58 -26.24 -18.22
CA SER A 179 19.85 -27.24 -19.25
C SER A 179 19.48 -26.72 -20.64
N ASP A 180 19.76 -27.52 -21.69
CA ASP A 180 19.23 -27.24 -23.02
C ASP A 180 17.70 -27.14 -22.94
N GLY A 181 17.16 -26.03 -23.47
CA GLY A 181 15.73 -25.75 -23.47
C GLY A 181 15.10 -25.36 -22.13
N THR A 182 15.88 -25.12 -21.05
CA THR A 182 15.33 -24.68 -19.74
C THR A 182 16.06 -23.43 -19.23
N TRP A 183 15.28 -22.39 -18.95
CA TRP A 183 15.75 -21.10 -18.45
C TRP A 183 15.14 -20.79 -17.09
N ILE A 184 15.97 -20.25 -16.20
CA ILE A 184 15.56 -19.77 -14.89
C ILE A 184 15.73 -18.26 -14.87
N PHE A 185 14.64 -17.55 -14.57
CA PHE A 185 14.65 -16.10 -14.35
C PHE A 185 14.35 -15.82 -12.89
N SER A 186 15.32 -15.29 -12.16
CA SER A 186 15.16 -14.85 -10.77
C SER A 186 14.85 -13.36 -10.77
N VAL A 187 13.58 -13.02 -10.52
CA VAL A 187 13.12 -11.62 -10.40
C VAL A 187 13.22 -11.22 -8.93
N LYS A 188 14.30 -10.53 -8.60
CA LYS A 188 14.63 -10.07 -7.25
C LYS A 188 14.05 -8.69 -7.04
N VAL A 189 13.18 -8.53 -6.04
CA VAL A 189 12.57 -7.25 -5.67
C VAL A 189 13.12 -6.84 -4.31
N GLU A 190 13.81 -5.71 -4.25
CA GLU A 190 14.42 -5.20 -3.02
C GLU A 190 13.34 -4.92 -1.96
N TYR A 191 13.63 -5.22 -0.70
CA TYR A 191 12.79 -4.79 0.39
C TYR A 191 13.00 -3.31 0.68
N ASP A 192 11.91 -2.58 0.89
CA ASP A 192 12.02 -1.24 1.45
C ASP A 192 12.14 -1.34 2.98
N SER A 193 13.33 -1.08 3.51
CA SER A 193 13.62 -1.13 4.95
C SER A 193 13.04 0.03 5.75
N GLU A 194 12.68 1.12 5.07
CA GLU A 194 12.00 2.26 5.68
C GLU A 194 10.48 2.20 5.51
N TYR A 195 10.00 1.23 4.73
CA TYR A 195 8.58 0.98 4.62
C TYR A 195 7.98 0.61 5.96
N THR A 196 7.10 1.48 6.42
CA THR A 196 6.15 1.18 7.47
C THR A 196 4.80 1.04 6.80
N LYS A 197 4.10 -0.07 7.08
CA LYS A 197 2.74 -0.25 6.59
C LYS A 197 1.93 0.96 7.09
N PRO A 198 1.38 1.78 6.18
CA PRO A 198 0.63 2.95 6.61
C PRO A 198 -0.54 2.46 7.46
N THR A 199 -0.80 3.13 8.57
CA THR A 199 -2.11 3.00 9.22
C THR A 199 -3.13 3.55 8.26
N VAL A 200 -3.95 2.67 7.69
CA VAL A 200 -5.01 3.05 6.76
C VAL A 200 -6.28 3.22 7.58
N ASP A 201 -6.84 4.42 7.54
CA ASP A 201 -8.19 4.63 8.01
C ASP A 201 -9.17 4.02 6.99
N TYR A 202 -9.96 3.06 7.45
CA TYR A 202 -10.99 2.41 6.62
C TYR A 202 -12.37 3.03 6.81
N GLY A 203 -12.48 4.11 7.59
CA GLY A 203 -13.72 4.79 7.90
C GLY A 203 -14.62 4.01 8.85
N SER A 204 -15.90 4.30 8.80
CA SER A 204 -16.89 3.72 9.70
C SER A 204 -17.24 2.29 9.32
N THR A 205 -17.46 1.46 10.34
CA THR A 205 -18.09 0.13 10.19
C THR A 205 -19.60 0.18 10.36
N ASP A 206 -20.13 1.26 10.94
CA ASP A 206 -21.52 1.43 11.33
C ASP A 206 -22.25 2.50 10.49
N PHE A 207 -23.56 2.32 10.34
CA PHE A 207 -24.43 3.33 9.77
C PHE A 207 -24.76 4.41 10.81
N SER A 208 -24.53 5.67 10.47
CA SER A 208 -24.93 6.83 11.27
C SER A 208 -25.43 7.97 10.38
N SER A 209 -26.14 8.93 10.96
CA SER A 209 -26.47 10.19 10.28
C SER A 209 -25.49 11.31 10.63
N ASP A 210 -24.58 11.06 11.57
CA ASP A 210 -23.50 11.98 11.94
C ASP A 210 -22.41 12.02 10.86
N GLU A 211 -21.61 13.08 10.88
CA GLU A 211 -20.45 13.22 10.00
C GLU A 211 -19.48 12.05 10.15
N GLN A 212 -18.97 11.56 9.02
CA GLN A 212 -17.95 10.51 8.97
C GLN A 212 -16.82 10.97 8.05
N SER A 213 -15.59 10.62 8.41
CA SER A 213 -14.40 10.94 7.64
C SER A 213 -13.48 9.74 7.54
N ILE A 214 -12.62 9.78 6.52
CA ILE A 214 -11.48 8.90 6.34
C ILE A 214 -10.26 9.80 6.22
N GLU A 215 -9.27 9.60 7.08
CA GLU A 215 -7.94 10.21 6.92
C GLU A 215 -7.08 9.39 5.95
N GLY A 216 -6.62 10.03 4.88
CA GLY A 216 -5.89 9.37 3.81
C GLY A 216 -4.95 10.31 3.06
N MET A 217 -4.70 9.98 1.80
CA MET A 217 -3.80 10.71 0.93
C MET A 217 -4.42 11.98 0.37
N VAL A 218 -3.57 12.95 0.04
CA VAL A 218 -3.95 14.22 -0.58
C VAL A 218 -3.38 14.36 -2.00
N SER A 219 -3.62 15.50 -2.65
CA SER A 219 -3.16 15.76 -4.02
C SER A 219 -1.64 15.63 -4.18
N ALA A 220 -0.87 16.06 -3.17
CA ALA A 220 0.59 15.98 -3.15
C ALA A 220 1.09 14.52 -3.24
N ASP A 221 0.32 13.58 -2.70
CA ASP A 221 0.59 12.14 -2.74
C ASP A 221 0.01 11.48 -4.01
N GLY A 222 -0.54 12.26 -4.94
CA GLY A 222 -1.12 11.78 -6.18
C GLY A 222 -2.52 11.18 -6.05
N ALA A 223 -3.25 11.47 -4.95
CA ALA A 223 -4.60 10.97 -4.71
C ALA A 223 -5.55 11.31 -5.88
N LYS A 224 -6.30 10.32 -6.36
CA LYS A 224 -7.19 10.48 -7.52
C LYS A 224 -8.38 9.55 -7.51
N ILE A 225 -9.47 10.01 -8.13
CA ILE A 225 -10.64 9.19 -8.47
C ILE A 225 -10.55 8.80 -9.94
N THR A 226 -10.67 7.50 -10.21
CA THR A 226 -10.48 6.93 -11.55
C THR A 226 -11.79 6.56 -12.24
N THR A 227 -12.76 6.03 -11.50
CA THR A 227 -14.10 5.69 -11.97
C THR A 227 -15.05 5.57 -10.79
N TYR A 228 -16.34 5.31 -11.06
CA TYR A 228 -17.31 4.93 -10.04
C TYR A 228 -18.16 3.74 -10.51
N SER A 229 -18.79 3.07 -9.54
CA SER A 229 -19.87 2.12 -9.77
C SER A 229 -20.94 2.26 -8.69
N TYR A 230 -22.13 1.73 -8.94
CA TYR A 230 -23.19 1.75 -7.94
C TYR A 230 -24.09 0.51 -8.03
N SER A 231 -24.76 0.20 -6.92
CA SER A 231 -25.77 -0.85 -6.85
C SER A 231 -26.80 -0.53 -5.78
N VAL A 232 -27.98 -1.16 -5.86
CA VAL A 232 -29.00 -1.09 -4.81
C VAL A 232 -29.37 -2.52 -4.43
N SER A 233 -29.24 -2.85 -3.14
CA SER A 233 -29.62 -4.16 -2.61
C SER A 233 -30.12 -4.00 -1.18
N GLY A 234 -31.19 -4.71 -0.81
CA GLY A 234 -31.71 -4.69 0.55
C GLY A 234 -32.12 -3.30 1.08
N GLY A 235 -32.51 -2.38 0.19
CA GLY A 235 -32.84 -1.00 0.56
C GLY A 235 -31.62 -0.12 0.85
N VAL A 236 -30.41 -0.56 0.48
CA VAL A 236 -29.18 0.23 0.61
C VAL A 236 -28.67 0.58 -0.78
N LEU A 237 -28.47 1.88 -1.03
CA LEU A 237 -27.71 2.37 -2.17
C LEU A 237 -26.23 2.31 -1.81
N ARG A 238 -25.45 1.57 -2.59
CA ARG A 238 -24.00 1.51 -2.47
C ARG A 238 -23.38 2.22 -3.67
N PHE A 239 -22.64 3.29 -3.42
CA PHE A 239 -21.87 4.03 -4.40
C PHE A 239 -20.38 3.85 -4.12
N VAL A 240 -19.60 3.46 -5.13
CA VAL A 240 -18.20 3.08 -4.99
C VAL A 240 -17.35 3.96 -5.89
N PHE A 241 -16.37 4.62 -5.32
CA PHE A 241 -15.31 5.33 -6.01
C PHE A 241 -14.10 4.40 -6.11
N ASP A 242 -13.61 4.15 -7.33
CA ASP A 242 -12.33 3.48 -7.51
C ASP A 242 -11.22 4.54 -7.44
N VAL A 243 -10.33 4.38 -6.47
CA VAL A 243 -9.32 5.38 -6.11
C VAL A 243 -7.90 4.86 -6.30
N ALA A 244 -6.96 5.78 -6.39
CA ALA A 244 -5.54 5.47 -6.43
C ALA A 244 -4.74 6.65 -5.87
N SER A 245 -3.48 6.39 -5.51
CA SER A 245 -2.49 7.43 -5.22
C SER A 245 -1.16 7.09 -5.90
N GLY A 246 -0.16 7.95 -5.75
CA GLY A 246 1.25 7.65 -6.06
C GLY A 246 2.03 7.12 -4.85
N ALA A 247 1.36 6.87 -3.73
CA ALA A 247 1.94 6.46 -2.45
C ALA A 247 1.51 5.04 -2.04
N SER A 248 2.10 4.54 -0.97
CA SER A 248 1.82 3.21 -0.40
C SER A 248 0.38 3.01 0.09
N ASN A 249 -0.28 4.09 0.48
CA ASN A 249 -1.70 4.11 0.80
C ASN A 249 -2.47 4.72 -0.38
N PRO A 250 -3.36 4.00 -1.08
CA PRO A 250 -4.11 4.51 -2.22
C PRO A 250 -5.41 5.23 -1.84
N ILE A 251 -5.81 5.26 -0.56
CA ILE A 251 -7.08 5.81 -0.10
C ILE A 251 -6.96 7.32 0.11
N PRO A 252 -7.74 8.16 -0.60
CA PRO A 252 -7.75 9.60 -0.37
C PRO A 252 -8.46 9.99 0.92
N SER A 253 -8.11 11.15 1.48
CA SER A 253 -8.92 11.79 2.53
C SER A 253 -10.30 12.16 1.98
N VAL A 254 -11.35 11.83 2.73
CA VAL A 254 -12.73 12.08 2.34
C VAL A 254 -13.61 12.27 3.57
N SER A 255 -14.57 13.19 3.49
CA SER A 255 -15.61 13.37 4.50
C SER A 255 -17.00 13.26 3.89
N ALA A 256 -17.97 12.87 4.71
CA ALA A 256 -19.36 12.80 4.33
C ALA A 256 -20.24 13.34 5.47
N SER A 257 -21.11 14.29 5.16
CA SER A 257 -22.03 14.89 6.13
C SER A 257 -23.29 15.44 5.45
N TYR A 258 -24.36 15.60 6.21
CA TYR A 258 -25.58 16.24 5.70
C TYR A 258 -25.43 17.76 5.69
N ASP A 259 -25.80 18.39 4.57
CA ASP A 259 -25.92 19.84 4.48
C ASP A 259 -27.23 20.37 5.11
N SER A 260 -27.38 21.70 5.15
CA SER A 260 -28.59 22.36 5.65
C SER A 260 -29.85 22.07 4.82
N GLY A 261 -29.69 21.55 3.60
CA GLY A 261 -30.75 21.09 2.70
C GLY A 261 -31.10 19.61 2.88
N ASN A 262 -30.50 18.91 3.86
CA ASN A 262 -30.60 17.46 4.06
C ASN A 262 -30.11 16.62 2.87
N SER A 263 -29.19 17.15 2.07
CA SER A 263 -28.45 16.36 1.08
C SER A 263 -27.20 15.79 1.73
N LEU A 264 -26.89 14.52 1.47
CA LEU A 264 -25.61 13.96 1.91
C LEU A 264 -24.52 14.47 0.96
N VAL A 265 -23.54 15.17 1.50
CA VAL A 265 -22.42 15.76 0.77
C VAL A 265 -21.16 14.97 1.06
N VAL A 266 -20.56 14.41 0.03
CA VAL A 266 -19.28 13.70 0.11
C VAL A 266 -18.19 14.57 -0.52
N THR A 267 -17.17 14.90 0.26
CA THR A 267 -16.12 15.85 -0.11
C THR A 267 -14.77 15.19 -0.08
N PHE A 268 -14.08 15.22 -1.21
CA PHE A 268 -12.65 14.96 -1.30
C PHE A 268 -11.94 16.31 -1.36
N GLU A 269 -11.31 16.73 -0.27
CA GLU A 269 -10.76 18.09 -0.17
C GLU A 269 -9.55 18.32 -1.09
N SER A 270 -8.74 17.30 -1.30
CA SER A 270 -7.50 17.40 -2.07
C SER A 270 -7.25 16.15 -2.91
N LEU A 271 -7.55 16.24 -4.21
CA LEU A 271 -7.22 15.24 -5.22
C LEU A 271 -6.36 15.86 -6.31
N ALA A 272 -5.33 15.15 -6.74
CA ALA A 272 -4.54 15.50 -7.91
C ALA A 272 -5.39 15.43 -9.19
N SER A 273 -6.31 14.46 -9.28
CA SER A 273 -7.26 14.36 -10.39
C SER A 273 -8.54 13.62 -10.02
N ASP A 274 -9.62 13.94 -10.71
CA ASP A 274 -10.91 13.26 -10.59
C ASP A 274 -11.53 13.10 -11.98
N LYS A 275 -11.43 11.89 -12.54
CA LYS A 275 -11.98 11.59 -13.86
C LYS A 275 -13.50 11.66 -13.88
N VAL A 276 -14.16 11.27 -12.79
CA VAL A 276 -15.63 11.20 -12.72
C VAL A 276 -16.23 12.60 -12.85
N SER A 277 -15.60 13.60 -12.22
CA SER A 277 -16.00 15.01 -12.36
C SER A 277 -15.99 15.54 -13.80
N THR A 278 -15.25 14.89 -14.71
CA THR A 278 -15.15 15.30 -16.12
C THR A 278 -16.25 14.71 -17.00
N TRP A 279 -17.00 13.72 -16.51
CA TRP A 279 -18.01 13.01 -17.30
C TRP A 279 -19.39 13.67 -17.30
N GLY A 280 -19.60 14.61 -16.38
CA GLY A 280 -20.84 15.37 -16.29
C GLY A 280 -21.00 16.00 -14.91
N LYS A 281 -21.99 16.90 -14.80
CA LYS A 281 -22.31 17.58 -13.53
C LYS A 281 -23.35 16.83 -12.69
N SER A 282 -23.92 15.75 -13.21
CA SER A 282 -24.91 14.97 -12.48
C SER A 282 -24.87 13.49 -12.86
N ILE A 283 -25.15 12.64 -11.87
CA ILE A 283 -25.27 11.19 -12.02
C ILE A 283 -26.67 10.80 -11.52
N ALA A 284 -27.47 10.18 -12.40
CA ALA A 284 -28.78 9.65 -12.01
C ALA A 284 -28.61 8.25 -11.41
N LEU A 285 -29.22 8.02 -10.25
CA LEU A 285 -29.20 6.74 -9.54
C LEU A 285 -30.63 6.18 -9.34
N PRO A 286 -30.77 4.88 -9.02
CA PRO A 286 -32.07 4.30 -8.71
C PRO A 286 -32.72 4.95 -7.48
N GLY A 287 -34.04 4.78 -7.35
CA GLY A 287 -34.79 5.27 -6.17
C GLY A 287 -35.00 6.78 -6.13
N GLY A 288 -34.81 7.49 -7.24
CA GLY A 288 -34.97 8.94 -7.30
C GLY A 288 -33.79 9.73 -6.72
N VAL A 289 -32.68 9.05 -6.41
CA VAL A 289 -31.44 9.68 -5.97
C VAL A 289 -30.69 10.24 -7.17
N SER A 290 -30.11 11.44 -7.02
CA SER A 290 -29.22 12.01 -8.03
C SER A 290 -28.03 12.66 -7.37
N ILE A 291 -26.84 12.42 -7.90
CA ILE A 291 -25.62 13.08 -7.41
C ILE A 291 -25.39 14.33 -8.26
N ALA A 292 -25.18 15.48 -7.62
CA ALA A 292 -24.59 16.65 -8.26
C ALA A 292 -23.08 16.60 -8.04
N VAL A 293 -22.32 16.68 -9.12
CA VAL A 293 -20.86 16.57 -9.11
C VAL A 293 -20.25 17.93 -9.41
N SER A 294 -19.33 18.37 -8.57
CA SER A 294 -18.59 19.61 -8.78
C SER A 294 -17.13 19.45 -8.39
N ARG A 295 -16.25 20.17 -9.07
CA ARG A 295 -14.82 20.21 -8.76
C ARG A 295 -14.32 21.64 -8.88
N THR A 296 -13.60 22.10 -7.86
CA THR A 296 -12.96 23.42 -7.83
C THR A 296 -11.53 23.25 -7.36
N GLY A 297 -10.56 23.50 -8.24
CA GLY A 297 -9.16 23.23 -7.95
C GLY A 297 -8.93 21.74 -7.67
N GLU A 298 -8.42 21.43 -6.47
CA GLU A 298 -8.15 20.07 -6.02
C GLU A 298 -9.35 19.39 -5.37
N SER A 299 -10.34 20.18 -4.93
CA SER A 299 -11.51 19.69 -4.20
C SER A 299 -12.60 19.20 -5.14
N SER A 300 -13.09 17.98 -4.89
CA SER A 300 -14.25 17.39 -5.56
C SER A 300 -15.37 17.13 -4.56
N VAL A 301 -16.60 17.53 -4.93
CA VAL A 301 -17.81 17.41 -4.10
C VAL A 301 -18.88 16.63 -4.85
N TYR A 302 -19.45 15.63 -4.17
CA TYR A 302 -20.52 14.76 -4.63
C TYR A 302 -21.73 14.90 -3.70
N GLN A 303 -22.74 15.65 -4.14
CA GLN A 303 -23.95 15.90 -3.35
C GLN A 303 -25.07 14.94 -3.75
N PHE A 304 -25.42 14.01 -2.88
CA PHE A 304 -26.49 13.04 -3.03
C PHE A 304 -27.83 13.69 -2.68
N ASN A 305 -28.60 14.02 -3.71
CA ASN A 305 -29.95 14.57 -3.60
C ASN A 305 -30.98 13.44 -3.64
N GLY A 306 -32.17 13.68 -3.08
CA GLY A 306 -33.25 12.68 -3.03
C GLY A 306 -33.15 11.71 -1.83
N VAL A 307 -32.13 11.87 -0.98
CA VAL A 307 -31.98 11.13 0.28
C VAL A 307 -32.68 11.89 1.41
N SER A 308 -34.00 11.78 1.49
CA SER A 308 -34.79 12.59 2.43
C SER A 308 -34.62 12.16 3.89
N GLY A 309 -34.49 13.13 4.80
CA GLY A 309 -34.63 12.92 6.25
C GLY A 309 -33.38 12.43 6.96
N ALA A 310 -32.19 12.83 6.49
CA ALA A 310 -30.90 12.49 7.11
C ALA A 310 -30.77 10.98 7.36
N LYS A 311 -31.03 10.17 6.33
CA LYS A 311 -30.96 8.71 6.43
C LYS A 311 -29.56 8.26 6.88
N PRO A 312 -29.45 7.21 7.71
CA PRO A 312 -28.14 6.72 8.08
C PRO A 312 -27.33 6.30 6.86
N PHE A 313 -26.07 6.72 6.82
CA PHE A 313 -25.10 6.37 5.81
C PHE A 313 -23.85 5.77 6.47
N LYS A 314 -23.00 5.16 5.66
CA LYS A 314 -21.69 4.64 6.06
C LYS A 314 -20.66 5.03 5.00
N LEU A 315 -19.59 5.69 5.43
CA LEU A 315 -18.41 5.99 4.63
C LEU A 315 -17.31 5.03 5.05
N SER A 316 -16.84 4.21 4.11
CA SER A 316 -15.81 3.20 4.36
C SER A 316 -14.84 3.09 3.19
N ALA A 317 -13.69 2.43 3.38
CA ALA A 317 -12.73 2.15 2.34
C ALA A 317 -12.29 0.68 2.32
N THR A 318 -11.71 0.25 1.21
CA THR A 318 -11.04 -1.05 1.07
C THR A 318 -9.76 -0.91 0.26
N GLN A 319 -8.78 -1.78 0.52
CA GLN A 319 -7.64 -2.00 -0.36
C GLN A 319 -7.79 -3.33 -1.10
N SER A 320 -7.29 -3.43 -2.32
CA SER A 320 -7.35 -4.64 -3.16
C SER A 320 -8.78 -5.18 -3.40
N PRO A 321 -9.66 -4.43 -4.10
CA PRO A 321 -9.39 -3.19 -4.84
C PRO A 321 -9.45 -1.93 -3.96
N ASN A 322 -8.76 -0.88 -4.41
CA ASN A 322 -8.68 0.41 -3.74
C ASN A 322 -9.95 1.21 -3.97
N GLN A 323 -10.78 1.32 -2.93
CA GLN A 323 -12.12 1.90 -3.05
C GLN A 323 -12.47 2.78 -1.86
N VAL A 324 -13.23 3.84 -2.13
CA VAL A 324 -14.03 4.55 -1.15
C VAL A 324 -15.50 4.24 -1.42
N ILE A 325 -16.24 3.86 -0.40
CA ILE A 325 -17.59 3.31 -0.50
C ILE A 325 -18.52 4.14 0.38
N VAL A 326 -19.59 4.64 -0.24
CA VAL A 326 -20.69 5.33 0.44
C VAL A 326 -21.92 4.44 0.35
N GLU A 327 -22.40 3.98 1.50
CA GLU A 327 -23.64 3.20 1.62
C GLU A 327 -24.72 4.05 2.29
N ILE A 328 -25.90 4.14 1.70
CA ILE A 328 -27.00 4.99 2.17
C ILE A 328 -28.25 4.12 2.31
N LYS A 329 -28.90 4.14 3.48
CA LYS A 329 -30.21 3.50 3.65
C LYS A 329 -31.29 4.31 2.93
N LEU A 330 -32.02 3.68 2.01
CA LEU A 330 -33.15 4.27 1.27
C LEU A 330 -34.45 4.16 2.09
#